data_AF-A0AAX4P975-F1
#
_entry.id   AF-A0AAX4P975-F1
#
_cell.length_a   1.000
_cell.length_b   1.000
_cell.length_c   1.000
_cell.angle_alpha   90.00
_cell.angle_beta   90.00
_cell.angle_gamma   90.00
#
_symmetry.space_group_name_H-M   'P 1'
#
loop_
_entity.id
_entity.type
_entity.pdbx_description
1 polymer ?
#
loop_
_entity_poly.entity_id
_entity_poly.type
_entity_poly.pdbx_seq_one_letter_code
_entity_poly.pdbx_strand_id
1 'polypeptide(L)'
;MYCGFKRNLKSDIKVAQFAGYVSEHSAYHHGEQSLASIIVGLAQDFVGSNNVNLLYPSGQFGTRLQGGKDSASPRYIYTRLGPMARSMFREEDDRLLKYLDEDGQTIEPEWYLPVLPLVLLNGADGIGTGWSTSIPNYNPRDVAENARRYIRGQEMQPMVPWYKGFDGQIQRVVGRNAAADKGESFSESGAVNIIDERTIEIVELPLRKWTQDYKEFLEGLMKPVKKDQAPFITDYKEYHTDSTVHFIVTMPEQNLELAQQQGIHKTFKLLGTISTTNMHLFDSDGLIRRYSSPEEIVQEFCGKRLEFYQRRKDAMLADEEEQMRRLDNKVRFILMVVDGELAISNRKKHMLQVVLIIIPLPFFAPDGVSTELLAQLTLHLLWTVFRELALEDFAVLTCLRDLVRMPIHYLEYGCSTLESSK
;
A
#
# COMPACT_ATOMS: atom_id res chain seq x y z
N MET A 1 -4.93 6.74 6.41
CA MET A 1 -3.80 7.03 5.48
C MET A 1 -3.71 8.51 5.11
N TYR A 2 -4.80 9.15 4.64
CA TYR A 2 -4.85 10.59 4.30
C TYR A 2 -4.11 11.50 5.30
N CYS A 3 -4.47 11.44 6.59
CA CYS A 3 -3.81 12.24 7.62
C CYS A 3 -2.31 11.94 7.79
N GLY A 4 -1.88 10.71 7.52
CA GLY A 4 -0.46 10.35 7.51
C GLY A 4 0.31 11.03 6.37
N PHE A 5 -0.30 11.12 5.18
CA PHE A 5 0.26 11.85 4.03
C PHE A 5 0.22 13.36 4.24
N LYS A 6 -0.91 13.91 4.68
CA LYS A 6 -1.10 15.34 4.99
C LYS A 6 -0.06 15.86 5.99
N ARG A 7 0.22 15.09 7.04
CA ARG A 7 1.24 15.41 8.05
C ARG A 7 2.67 15.13 7.59
N ASN A 8 2.85 14.43 6.47
CA ASN A 8 4.13 13.87 6.05
C ASN A 8 4.81 13.10 7.19
N LEU A 9 4.11 12.10 7.73
CA LEU A 9 4.47 11.43 8.99
C LEU A 9 5.72 10.56 8.85
N LYS A 10 6.90 11.20 8.87
CA LYS A 10 8.22 10.58 8.75
C LYS A 10 8.81 10.13 10.09
N SER A 11 8.53 10.87 11.16
CA SER A 11 8.98 10.56 12.52
C SER A 11 7.89 9.85 13.31
N ASP A 12 8.31 9.04 14.28
CA ASP A 12 7.41 8.32 15.18
C ASP A 12 6.51 9.29 15.96
N ILE A 13 5.22 8.96 16.00
CA ILE A 13 4.19 9.61 16.81
C ILE A 13 3.46 8.53 17.63
N LYS A 14 3.01 8.85 18.85
CA LYS A 14 2.20 7.92 19.64
C LYS A 14 0.91 7.58 18.90
N VAL A 15 0.50 6.32 18.89
CA VAL A 15 -0.74 5.89 18.21
C VAL A 15 -1.95 6.66 18.74
N ALA A 16 -2.05 6.87 20.06
CA ALA A 16 -3.13 7.66 20.65
C ALA A 16 -3.16 9.12 20.15
N GLN A 17 -1.99 9.76 19.99
CA GLN A 17 -1.90 11.12 19.47
C GLN A 17 -2.25 11.18 17.98
N PHE A 18 -1.83 10.16 17.23
CA PHE A 18 -2.17 10.07 15.81
C PHE A 18 -3.66 9.81 15.59
N ALA A 19 -4.31 8.99 16.43
CA ALA A 19 -5.75 8.78 16.40
C ALA A 19 -6.52 10.09 16.62
N GLY A 20 -6.14 10.91 17.61
CA GLY A 20 -6.74 12.23 17.81
C GLY A 20 -6.52 13.17 16.63
N TYR A 21 -5.32 13.17 16.04
CA TYR A 21 -5.04 13.95 14.83
C TYR A 21 -5.90 13.52 13.65
N VAL A 22 -6.08 12.21 13.45
CA VAL A 22 -6.98 11.67 12.42
C VAL A 22 -8.41 12.11 12.67
N SER A 23 -8.89 11.96 13.92
CA SER A 23 -10.23 12.35 14.34
C SER A 23 -10.59 13.78 13.92
N GLU A 24 -9.71 14.72 14.22
CA GLU A 24 -9.86 16.14 13.88
C GLU A 24 -9.74 16.40 12.37
N HIS A 25 -8.74 15.83 11.70
CA HIS A 25 -8.38 16.24 10.33
C HIS A 25 -9.14 15.49 9.23
N SER A 26 -9.80 14.39 9.56
CA SER A 26 -10.69 13.64 8.65
C SER A 26 -12.14 13.62 9.12
N ALA A 27 -12.53 14.51 10.03
CA ALA A 27 -13.89 14.61 10.58
C ALA A 27 -14.49 13.25 11.00
N TYR A 28 -13.71 12.42 11.71
CA TYR A 28 -14.15 11.08 12.07
C TYR A 28 -15.08 11.09 13.29
N HIS A 29 -16.34 10.71 13.09
CA HIS A 29 -17.39 10.83 14.12
C HIS A 29 -17.55 9.63 15.07
N HIS A 30 -16.71 8.60 14.96
CA HIS A 30 -16.75 7.46 15.88
C HIS A 30 -15.63 7.54 16.93
N GLY A 31 -15.71 6.71 17.96
CA GLY A 31 -14.75 6.74 19.07
C GLY A 31 -13.31 6.48 18.64
N GLU A 32 -12.37 7.27 19.17
CA GLU A 32 -10.92 7.17 18.86
C GLU A 32 -10.31 5.80 19.17
N GLN A 33 -10.91 5.01 20.08
CA GLN A 33 -10.49 3.65 20.34
C GLN A 33 -10.59 2.75 19.09
N SER A 34 -11.62 2.98 18.26
CA SER A 34 -11.77 2.32 16.96
C SER A 34 -10.61 2.71 16.03
N LEU A 35 -10.32 4.01 15.90
CA LEU A 35 -9.19 4.52 15.10
C LEU A 35 -7.85 3.97 15.56
N ALA A 36 -7.59 3.95 16.87
CA ALA A 36 -6.35 3.42 17.42
C ALA A 36 -6.19 1.93 17.05
N SER A 37 -7.28 1.16 17.10
CA SER A 37 -7.27 -0.26 16.71
C SER A 37 -7.01 -0.44 15.21
N ILE A 38 -7.59 0.42 14.36
CA ILE A 38 -7.33 0.46 12.92
C ILE A 38 -5.86 0.81 12.63
N ILE A 39 -5.30 1.81 13.32
CA ILE A 39 -3.89 2.21 13.17
C ILE A 39 -2.96 1.04 13.54
N VAL A 40 -3.26 0.33 14.62
CA VAL A 40 -2.51 -0.87 15.01
C VAL A 40 -2.60 -1.93 13.91
N GLY A 41 -3.81 -2.24 13.42
CA GLY A 41 -4.02 -3.21 12.35
C GLY A 41 -3.29 -2.85 11.04
N LEU A 42 -3.24 -1.58 10.66
CA LEU A 42 -2.51 -1.10 9.48
C LEU A 42 -0.99 -1.21 9.61
N ALA A 43 -0.47 -1.30 10.85
CA ALA A 43 0.95 -1.36 11.15
C ALA A 43 1.47 -2.79 11.38
N GLN A 44 0.60 -3.72 11.79
CA GLN A 44 0.94 -5.12 12.08
C GLN A 44 1.64 -5.81 10.90
N ASP A 45 2.67 -6.59 11.21
CA ASP A 45 3.54 -7.24 10.23
C ASP A 45 3.89 -8.71 10.54
N PHE A 46 3.23 -9.32 11.53
CA PHE A 46 3.38 -10.73 11.86
C PHE A 46 2.73 -11.66 10.81
N VAL A 47 3.16 -12.91 10.74
CA VAL A 47 2.67 -13.92 9.77
C VAL A 47 1.14 -14.06 9.85
N GLY A 48 0.46 -13.87 8.72
CA GLY A 48 -1.01 -13.92 8.64
C GLY A 48 -1.73 -12.57 8.82
N SER A 49 -0.99 -11.47 9.02
CA SER A 49 -1.49 -10.08 9.02
C SER A 49 -1.31 -9.41 7.64
N ASN A 50 -0.54 -8.33 7.52
CA ASN A 50 -0.32 -7.60 6.27
C ASN A 50 0.92 -8.12 5.52
N ASN A 51 0.79 -8.37 4.21
CA ASN A 51 1.98 -8.58 3.37
C ASN A 51 2.76 -7.27 3.17
N VAL A 52 2.04 -6.14 3.12
CA VAL A 52 2.59 -4.79 2.96
C VAL A 52 1.92 -3.86 3.98
N ASN A 53 2.50 -3.74 5.17
CA ASN A 53 2.04 -2.79 6.18
C ASN A 53 2.35 -1.35 5.75
N LEU A 54 1.31 -0.50 5.76
CA LEU A 54 1.41 0.90 5.33
C LEU A 54 1.92 1.82 6.45
N LEU A 55 1.83 1.35 7.68
CA LEU A 55 2.35 2.02 8.87
C LEU A 55 3.45 1.15 9.49
N TYR A 56 4.43 1.79 10.11
CA TYR A 56 5.53 1.10 10.77
C TYR A 56 5.16 0.77 12.24
N PRO A 57 5.34 -0.48 12.70
CA PRO A 57 5.03 -0.87 14.07
C PRO A 57 6.20 -0.56 15.02
N SER A 58 6.30 0.69 15.51
CA SER A 58 7.35 1.08 16.48
C SER A 58 6.91 0.78 17.92
N GLY A 59 7.20 -0.44 18.37
CA GLY A 59 6.83 -0.96 19.68
C GLY A 59 6.09 -2.29 19.57
N GLN A 60 5.35 -2.67 20.62
CA GLN A 60 4.59 -3.93 20.64
C GLN A 60 3.21 -3.77 19.98
N PHE A 61 3.12 -4.03 18.67
CA PHE A 61 1.87 -3.96 17.88
C PHE A 61 1.09 -5.28 17.88
N GLY A 62 1.53 -6.23 18.71
CA GLY A 62 0.98 -7.57 18.81
C GLY A 62 1.71 -8.53 17.86
N THR A 63 1.61 -9.80 18.17
CA THR A 63 2.38 -10.86 17.53
C THR A 63 1.47 -11.99 17.08
N ARG A 64 2.04 -12.95 16.35
CA ARG A 64 1.32 -14.18 15.99
C ARG A 64 0.98 -15.07 17.20
N LEU A 65 1.54 -14.79 18.39
CA LEU A 65 1.24 -15.53 19.62
C LEU A 65 -0.26 -15.49 19.96
N GLN A 66 -0.89 -14.32 19.78
CA GLN A 66 -2.32 -14.09 20.06
C GLN A 66 -3.06 -13.41 18.90
N GLY A 67 -2.51 -13.44 17.70
CA GLY A 67 -3.11 -12.80 16.52
C GLY A 67 -3.27 -11.30 16.67
N GLY A 68 -2.28 -10.64 17.27
CA GLY A 68 -2.28 -9.19 17.47
C GLY A 68 -3.02 -8.71 18.73
N LYS A 69 -3.73 -9.57 19.46
CA LYS A 69 -4.46 -9.19 20.69
C LYS A 69 -3.54 -8.80 21.85
N ASP A 70 -2.28 -9.21 21.77
CA ASP A 70 -1.17 -8.88 22.67
C ASP A 70 -0.53 -7.52 22.36
N SER A 71 -1.13 -6.71 21.48
CA SER A 71 -0.70 -5.33 21.25
C SER A 71 -0.74 -4.50 22.54
N ALA A 72 0.29 -3.68 22.76
CA ALA A 72 0.33 -2.78 23.90
C ALA A 72 -0.64 -1.60 23.71
N SER A 73 -0.98 -0.93 24.82
CA SER A 73 -1.88 0.22 24.78
C SER A 73 -1.40 1.28 23.78
N PRO A 74 -2.29 1.90 22.98
CA PRO A 74 -1.96 2.98 22.03
C PRO A 74 -1.18 4.17 22.61
N ARG A 75 -1.13 4.31 23.93
CA ARG A 75 -0.36 5.32 24.67
C ARG A 75 1.14 5.02 24.75
N TYR A 76 1.54 3.76 24.55
CA TYR A 76 2.92 3.29 24.72
C TYR A 76 3.58 2.85 23.41
N ILE A 77 2.82 2.77 22.32
CA ILE A 77 3.32 2.39 20.99
C ILE A 77 3.30 3.58 20.04
N TYR A 78 4.21 3.56 19.08
CA TYR A 78 4.44 4.64 18.14
C TYR A 78 4.34 4.15 16.72
N THR A 79 3.99 5.04 15.79
CA THR A 79 3.95 4.70 14.38
C THR A 79 4.41 5.86 13.52
N ARG A 80 4.69 5.54 12.26
CA ARG A 80 5.02 6.47 11.18
C ARG A 80 4.61 5.83 9.85
N LEU A 81 4.67 6.59 8.75
CA LEU A 81 4.47 5.99 7.43
C LEU A 81 5.51 4.89 7.19
N GLY A 82 5.02 3.72 6.77
CA GLY A 82 5.86 2.63 6.31
C GLY A 82 6.67 3.06 5.08
N PRO A 83 7.85 2.46 4.86
CA PRO A 83 8.72 2.84 3.75
C PRO A 83 8.06 2.67 2.37
N MET A 84 7.12 1.73 2.25
CA MET A 84 6.38 1.48 1.02
C MET A 84 5.15 2.37 0.83
N ALA A 85 4.75 3.17 1.83
CA ALA A 85 3.49 3.91 1.76
C ALA A 85 3.43 4.90 0.60
N ARG A 86 4.43 5.78 0.44
CA ARG A 86 4.49 6.75 -0.68
C ARG A 86 4.91 6.12 -2.01
N SER A 87 5.60 4.99 -2.00
CA SER A 87 5.84 4.21 -3.22
C SER A 87 4.57 3.54 -3.72
N MET A 88 3.70 3.12 -2.79
CA MET A 88 2.39 2.53 -3.11
C MET A 88 1.39 3.61 -3.53
N PHE A 89 1.40 4.76 -2.87
CA PHE A 89 0.52 5.91 -3.13
C PHE A 89 1.35 7.12 -3.54
N ARG A 90 1.57 7.23 -4.86
CA ARG A 90 2.37 8.29 -5.48
C ARG A 90 1.79 9.66 -5.17
N GLU A 91 2.63 10.57 -4.70
CA GLU A 91 2.21 11.94 -4.34
C GLU A 91 1.72 12.72 -5.56
N GLU A 92 2.25 12.40 -6.74
CA GLU A 92 1.85 13.00 -8.02
C GLU A 92 0.39 12.69 -8.38
N ASP A 93 -0.17 11.61 -7.83
CA ASP A 93 -1.56 11.23 -8.04
C ASP A 93 -2.51 11.97 -7.09
N ASP A 94 -2.02 12.52 -5.96
CA ASP A 94 -2.87 13.10 -4.90
C ASP A 94 -3.78 14.20 -5.47
N ARG A 95 -3.27 15.05 -6.36
CA ARG A 95 -4.04 16.15 -6.99
C ARG A 95 -5.13 15.69 -7.97
N LEU A 96 -5.08 14.43 -8.41
CA LEU A 96 -6.03 13.87 -9.37
C LEU A 96 -7.24 13.25 -8.67
N LEU A 97 -7.13 12.99 -7.37
CA LEU A 97 -8.15 12.36 -6.55
C LEU A 97 -9.29 13.35 -6.24
N LYS A 98 -10.49 12.79 -6.04
CA LYS A 98 -11.65 13.56 -5.61
C LYS A 98 -11.74 13.54 -4.09
N TYR A 99 -11.29 14.62 -3.47
CA TYR A 99 -11.41 14.85 -2.03
C TYR A 99 -12.85 15.17 -1.65
N LEU A 100 -13.30 14.60 -0.54
CA LEU A 100 -14.60 14.88 0.05
C LEU A 100 -14.54 16.18 0.88
N ASP A 101 -15.69 16.81 1.05
CA ASP A 101 -15.87 18.00 1.88
C ASP A 101 -16.93 17.72 2.93
N GLU A 102 -16.62 18.06 4.18
CA GLU A 102 -17.54 17.95 5.30
C GLU A 102 -17.51 19.27 6.09
N ASP A 103 -18.65 19.95 6.13
CA ASP A 103 -18.80 21.27 6.77
C ASP A 103 -17.73 22.31 6.37
N GLY A 104 -17.31 22.29 5.09
CA GLY A 104 -16.28 23.19 4.55
C GLY A 104 -14.84 22.77 4.87
N GLN A 105 -14.65 21.62 5.53
CA GLN A 105 -13.34 20.99 5.72
C GLN A 105 -13.12 19.92 4.65
N THR A 106 -12.03 20.06 3.89
CA THR A 106 -11.57 19.01 2.99
C THR A 106 -10.99 17.83 3.78
N ILE A 107 -11.63 16.67 3.66
CA ILE A 107 -11.26 15.41 4.33
C ILE A 107 -10.56 14.45 3.35
N GLU A 108 -10.58 13.13 3.56
CA GLU A 108 -9.98 12.15 2.66
C GLU A 108 -10.66 12.10 1.27
N PRO A 109 -9.99 11.51 0.25
CA PRO A 109 -10.65 11.23 -1.01
C PRO A 109 -11.57 10.01 -0.91
N GLU A 110 -12.53 9.92 -1.85
CA GLU A 110 -13.42 8.76 -2.00
C GLU A 110 -12.64 7.43 -1.99
N TRP A 111 -11.48 7.44 -2.65
CA TRP A 111 -10.51 6.37 -2.61
C TRP A 111 -9.13 6.90 -3.01
N TYR A 112 -8.10 6.22 -2.54
CA TYR A 112 -6.76 6.34 -3.12
C TYR A 112 -6.57 5.32 -4.23
N LEU A 113 -5.74 5.65 -5.21
CA LEU A 113 -5.38 4.73 -6.29
C LEU A 113 -3.91 4.31 -6.17
N PRO A 114 -3.62 3.17 -5.51
CA PRO A 114 -2.25 2.70 -5.36
C PRO A 114 -1.65 2.29 -6.71
N VAL A 115 -0.34 1.99 -6.74
CA VAL A 115 0.35 1.46 -7.93
C VAL A 115 0.04 -0.02 -8.20
N LEU A 116 -0.37 -0.77 -7.17
CA LEU A 116 -0.82 -2.16 -7.24
C LEU A 116 -2.10 -2.32 -6.42
N PRO A 117 -2.99 -3.28 -6.74
CA PRO A 117 -4.27 -3.45 -6.06
C PRO A 117 -4.06 -3.93 -4.62
N LEU A 118 -3.96 -2.98 -3.67
CA LEU A 118 -3.61 -3.25 -2.28
C LEU A 118 -4.57 -4.24 -1.59
N VAL A 119 -5.83 -4.28 -2.04
CA VAL A 119 -6.85 -5.24 -1.59
C VAL A 119 -6.41 -6.71 -1.79
N LEU A 120 -5.63 -7.00 -2.83
CA LEU A 120 -5.06 -8.33 -3.05
C LEU A 120 -3.76 -8.53 -2.26
N LEU A 121 -3.01 -7.46 -1.99
CA LEU A 121 -1.76 -7.56 -1.24
C LEU A 121 -2.02 -7.91 0.23
N ASN A 122 -2.92 -7.19 0.88
CA ASN A 122 -3.21 -7.36 2.31
C ASN A 122 -4.52 -8.11 2.60
N GLY A 123 -5.24 -8.52 1.56
CA GLY A 123 -6.57 -9.09 1.71
C GLY A 123 -7.61 -8.07 2.17
N ALA A 124 -8.81 -8.57 2.46
CA ALA A 124 -9.88 -7.80 3.07
C ALA A 124 -10.85 -8.75 3.77
N ASP A 125 -11.22 -8.43 5.02
CA ASP A 125 -12.29 -9.10 5.73
C ASP A 125 -13.27 -8.05 6.27
N GLY A 126 -14.56 -8.24 6.01
CA GLY A 126 -15.58 -7.27 6.42
C GLY A 126 -16.98 -7.86 6.45
N ILE A 127 -17.78 -7.43 7.41
CA ILE A 127 -19.18 -7.84 7.58
C ILE A 127 -20.04 -6.58 7.59
N GLY A 128 -20.98 -6.51 6.66
CA GLY A 128 -22.00 -5.46 6.59
C GLY A 128 -23.39 -6.04 6.65
N THR A 129 -24.39 -5.19 6.42
CA THR A 129 -25.79 -5.61 6.31
C THR A 129 -26.04 -6.17 4.91
N GLY A 130 -26.34 -7.46 4.80
CA GLY A 130 -26.65 -8.14 3.54
C GLY A 130 -25.44 -8.66 2.75
N TRP A 131 -24.23 -8.18 3.06
CA TRP A 131 -22.99 -8.57 2.39
C TRP A 131 -21.85 -8.85 3.37
N SER A 132 -20.93 -9.70 2.98
CA SER A 132 -19.63 -9.86 3.63
C SER A 132 -18.55 -10.04 2.58
N THR A 133 -17.30 -9.82 2.97
CA THR A 133 -16.14 -10.01 2.11
C THR A 133 -15.05 -10.75 2.88
N SER A 134 -14.40 -11.67 2.19
CA SER A 134 -13.19 -12.34 2.64
C SER A 134 -12.29 -12.59 1.43
N ILE A 135 -11.23 -11.81 1.35
CA ILE A 135 -10.22 -11.84 0.30
C ILE A 135 -8.89 -12.21 0.97
N PRO A 136 -8.23 -13.30 0.55
CA PRO A 136 -6.94 -13.67 1.10
C PRO A 136 -5.83 -12.75 0.57
N ASN A 137 -4.65 -12.86 1.19
CA ASN A 137 -3.48 -12.14 0.74
C ASN A 137 -2.85 -12.85 -0.47
N TYR A 138 -2.23 -12.07 -1.35
CA TYR A 138 -1.49 -12.55 -2.52
C TYR A 138 -0.07 -11.98 -2.53
N ASN A 139 0.81 -12.66 -3.24
CA ASN A 139 2.19 -12.24 -3.42
C ASN A 139 2.24 -10.96 -4.26
N PRO A 140 2.83 -9.86 -3.74
CA PRO A 140 2.95 -8.61 -4.50
C PRO A 140 3.63 -8.79 -5.86
N ARG A 141 4.53 -9.78 -5.99
CA ARG A 141 5.23 -10.08 -7.25
C ARG A 141 4.31 -10.68 -8.30
N ASP A 142 3.42 -11.59 -7.90
CA ASP A 142 2.49 -12.26 -8.81
C ASP A 142 1.41 -11.27 -9.29
N VAL A 143 0.92 -10.44 -8.35
CA VAL A 143 0.00 -9.34 -8.66
C VAL A 143 0.63 -8.35 -9.63
N ALA A 144 1.88 -7.94 -9.38
CA ALA A 144 2.60 -7.04 -10.28
C ALA A 144 2.85 -7.67 -11.66
N GLU A 145 3.14 -8.97 -11.73
CA GLU A 145 3.34 -9.66 -13.00
C GLU A 145 2.04 -9.76 -13.81
N ASN A 146 0.91 -10.04 -13.16
CA ASN A 146 -0.40 -10.00 -13.82
C ASN A 146 -0.80 -8.61 -14.29
N ALA A 147 -0.50 -7.56 -13.51
CA ALA A 147 -0.69 -6.18 -13.96
C ALA A 147 0.16 -5.88 -15.22
N ARG A 148 1.42 -6.34 -15.27
CA ARG A 148 2.26 -6.20 -16.47
C ARG A 148 1.72 -6.99 -17.66
N ARG A 149 1.21 -8.21 -17.45
CA ARG A 149 0.58 -9.03 -18.49
C ARG A 149 -0.63 -8.31 -19.07
N TYR A 150 -1.50 -7.78 -18.21
CA TYR A 150 -2.65 -6.99 -18.62
C TYR A 150 -2.25 -5.79 -19.50
N ILE A 151 -1.25 -5.02 -19.07
CA ILE A 151 -0.73 -3.87 -19.85
C ILE A 151 -0.19 -4.31 -21.23
N ARG A 152 0.41 -5.49 -21.32
CA ARG A 152 0.95 -6.07 -22.56
C ARG A 152 -0.10 -6.78 -23.42
N GLY A 153 -1.37 -6.82 -23.00
CA GLY A 153 -2.43 -7.59 -23.67
C GLY A 153 -2.20 -9.10 -23.61
N GLN A 154 -1.49 -9.58 -22.59
CA GLN A 154 -1.22 -11.00 -22.36
C GLN A 154 -2.22 -11.59 -21.38
N GLU A 155 -2.45 -12.90 -21.49
CA GLU A 155 -3.28 -13.64 -20.55
C GLU A 155 -2.63 -13.64 -19.14
N MET A 156 -3.44 -13.27 -18.14
CA MET A 156 -3.06 -13.34 -16.73
C MET A 156 -2.90 -14.79 -16.28
N GLN A 157 -2.00 -15.03 -15.34
CA GLN A 157 -1.79 -16.33 -14.74
C GLN A 157 -2.65 -16.47 -13.47
N PRO A 158 -3.24 -17.65 -13.21
CA PRO A 158 -3.95 -17.89 -11.96
C PRO A 158 -3.05 -17.67 -10.75
N MET A 159 -3.48 -16.83 -9.80
CA MET A 159 -2.75 -16.57 -8.57
C MET A 159 -3.18 -17.49 -7.44
N VAL A 160 -2.23 -17.87 -6.58
CA VAL A 160 -2.47 -18.65 -5.36
C VAL A 160 -2.31 -17.72 -4.15
N PRO A 161 -3.16 -17.83 -3.11
CA PRO A 161 -2.97 -17.09 -1.87
C PRO A 161 -1.55 -17.25 -1.32
N TRP A 162 -1.00 -16.17 -0.79
CA TRP A 162 0.36 -16.11 -0.28
C TRP A 162 0.47 -15.11 0.86
N TYR A 163 1.19 -15.49 1.91
CA TYR A 163 1.33 -14.70 3.13
C TYR A 163 2.81 -14.52 3.45
N LYS A 164 3.21 -13.28 3.71
CA LYS A 164 4.59 -12.93 4.03
C LYS A 164 5.07 -13.66 5.28
N GLY A 165 6.17 -14.40 5.15
CA GLY A 165 6.80 -15.13 6.25
C GLY A 165 6.09 -16.42 6.67
N PHE A 166 5.09 -16.88 5.90
CA PHE A 166 4.47 -18.18 6.13
C PHE A 166 5.30 -19.28 5.48
N ASP A 167 5.77 -20.23 6.29
CA ASP A 167 6.65 -21.33 5.84
C ASP A 167 5.87 -22.63 5.58
N GLY A 168 4.54 -22.58 5.65
CA GLY A 168 3.67 -23.71 5.33
C GLY A 168 3.42 -23.86 3.83
N GLN A 169 2.50 -24.76 3.48
CA GLN A 169 2.13 -24.99 2.08
C GLN A 169 0.70 -24.54 1.82
N ILE A 170 0.48 -23.88 0.69
CA ILE A 170 -0.86 -23.53 0.18
C ILE A 170 -1.02 -24.19 -1.18
N GLN A 171 -2.03 -25.05 -1.30
CA GLN A 171 -2.29 -25.82 -2.51
C GLN A 171 -3.75 -25.67 -2.94
N ARG A 172 -3.96 -25.53 -4.24
CA ARG A 172 -5.31 -25.48 -4.83
C ARG A 172 -5.97 -26.85 -4.72
N VAL A 173 -7.20 -26.87 -4.21
CA VAL A 173 -8.00 -28.10 -4.10
C VAL A 173 -8.86 -28.26 -5.34
N VAL A 174 -8.48 -29.20 -6.21
CA VAL A 174 -9.22 -29.54 -7.42
C VAL A 174 -10.53 -30.26 -7.05
N GLY A 175 -11.66 -29.79 -7.58
CA GLY A 175 -12.93 -30.54 -7.58
C GLY A 175 -14.01 -30.14 -6.56
N ARG A 176 -13.76 -29.24 -5.60
CA ARG A 176 -14.82 -28.75 -4.68
C ARG A 176 -15.74 -27.69 -5.29
N ASN A 177 -15.22 -26.86 -6.20
CA ASN A 177 -15.95 -25.79 -6.90
C ASN A 177 -15.46 -25.68 -8.36
N ALA A 178 -15.67 -26.72 -9.18
CA ALA A 178 -15.18 -26.77 -10.56
C ALA A 178 -15.96 -25.91 -11.58
N ALA A 179 -17.01 -25.19 -11.13
CA ALA A 179 -17.74 -24.26 -11.98
C ALA A 179 -17.07 -22.87 -11.92
N ALA A 180 -16.86 -22.25 -13.08
CA ALA A 180 -16.14 -20.98 -13.24
C ALA A 180 -16.66 -19.81 -12.37
N ASP A 181 -17.89 -19.89 -11.87
CA ASP A 181 -18.61 -18.83 -11.15
C ASP A 181 -18.65 -19.04 -9.61
N LYS A 182 -17.96 -20.07 -9.11
CA LYS A 182 -18.01 -20.46 -7.68
C LYS A 182 -16.74 -20.17 -6.88
N GLY A 183 -15.75 -19.49 -7.47
CA GLY A 183 -14.47 -19.23 -6.80
C GLY A 183 -13.71 -20.52 -6.47
N GLU A 184 -12.53 -20.36 -5.89
CA GLU A 184 -11.58 -21.44 -5.67
C GLU A 184 -11.43 -21.78 -4.19
N SER A 185 -11.10 -23.03 -3.90
CA SER A 185 -10.75 -23.48 -2.56
C SER A 185 -9.31 -23.92 -2.52
N PHE A 186 -8.60 -23.51 -1.47
CA PHE A 186 -7.22 -23.86 -1.21
C PHE A 186 -7.13 -24.57 0.13
N SER A 187 -6.29 -25.58 0.20
CA SER A 187 -5.87 -26.20 1.45
C SER A 187 -4.55 -25.57 1.83
N GLU A 188 -4.47 -25.12 3.07
CA GLU A 188 -3.20 -24.73 3.66
C GLU A 188 -2.79 -25.75 4.73
N SER A 189 -1.48 -25.94 4.89
CA SER A 189 -0.93 -26.79 5.93
C SER A 189 0.23 -26.13 6.64
N GLY A 190 0.27 -26.31 7.96
CA GLY A 190 1.48 -26.07 8.74
C GLY A 190 2.59 -27.07 8.39
N ALA A 191 3.71 -26.98 9.08
CA ALA A 191 4.87 -27.86 8.87
C ALA A 191 5.13 -28.70 10.11
N VAL A 192 5.27 -30.02 9.89
CA VAL A 192 5.57 -31.00 10.93
C VAL A 192 6.60 -32.01 10.44
N ASN A 193 7.62 -32.25 11.26
CA ASN A 193 8.65 -33.25 11.06
C ASN A 193 8.47 -34.39 12.08
N ILE A 194 8.71 -35.62 11.66
CA ILE A 194 8.77 -36.78 12.55
C ILE A 194 10.24 -36.99 12.90
N ILE A 195 10.60 -36.85 14.17
CA ILE A 195 11.99 -36.93 14.63
C ILE A 195 12.35 -38.39 14.93
N ASP A 196 11.47 -39.09 15.62
CA ASP A 196 11.59 -40.50 15.96
C ASP A 196 10.21 -41.14 16.17
N GLU A 197 10.18 -42.38 16.67
CA GLU A 197 8.97 -43.18 16.90
C GLU A 197 8.02 -42.62 17.98
N ARG A 198 8.42 -41.58 18.72
CA ARG A 198 7.65 -40.96 19.81
C ARG A 198 7.58 -39.45 19.75
N THR A 199 8.40 -38.81 18.95
CA THR A 199 8.57 -37.36 18.95
C THR A 199 8.35 -36.76 17.57
N ILE A 200 7.55 -35.70 17.54
CA ILE A 200 7.33 -34.85 16.37
C ILE A 200 7.74 -33.41 16.69
N GLU A 201 8.11 -32.69 15.64
CA GLU A 201 8.50 -31.28 15.69
C GLU A 201 7.54 -30.49 14.80
N ILE A 202 6.82 -29.52 15.37
CA ILE A 202 5.87 -28.65 14.66
C ILE A 202 6.50 -27.26 14.57
N VAL A 203 6.88 -26.87 13.36
CA VAL A 203 7.64 -25.62 13.09
C VAL A 203 6.80 -24.55 12.40
N GLU A 204 5.60 -24.89 11.95
CA GLU A 204 4.67 -23.90 11.40
C GLU A 204 3.21 -24.31 11.64
N LEU A 205 2.35 -23.33 11.93
CA LEU A 205 0.91 -23.52 12.12
C LEU A 205 0.14 -22.97 10.92
N PRO A 206 -1.05 -23.50 10.60
CA PRO A 206 -1.94 -22.90 9.60
C PRO A 206 -2.19 -21.41 9.89
N LEU A 207 -2.46 -20.64 8.84
CA LEU A 207 -2.76 -19.22 8.93
C LEU A 207 -3.92 -18.98 9.88
N ARG A 208 -3.80 -17.89 10.65
CA ARG A 208 -4.78 -17.49 11.68
C ARG A 208 -5.00 -18.51 12.80
N LYS A 209 -4.13 -19.52 12.93
CA LYS A 209 -4.01 -20.35 14.11
C LYS A 209 -2.87 -19.83 14.99
N TRP A 210 -3.24 -19.20 16.10
CA TRP A 210 -2.29 -18.51 16.96
C TRP A 210 -1.62 -19.46 17.95
N THR A 211 -0.38 -19.16 18.31
CA THR A 211 0.47 -20.05 19.11
C THR A 211 -0.15 -20.36 20.47
N GLN A 212 -0.76 -19.37 21.13
CA GLN A 212 -1.42 -19.55 22.43
C GLN A 212 -2.66 -20.47 22.32
N ASP A 213 -3.53 -20.25 21.32
CA ASP A 213 -4.69 -21.10 21.08
C ASP A 213 -4.26 -22.55 20.72
N TYR A 214 -3.13 -22.69 20.02
CA TYR A 214 -2.57 -23.99 19.68
C TYR A 214 -1.98 -24.71 20.90
N LYS A 215 -1.33 -23.98 21.79
CA LYS A 215 -0.82 -24.48 23.07
C LYS A 215 -1.95 -25.06 23.91
N GLU A 216 -3.05 -24.33 24.07
CA GLU A 216 -4.24 -24.80 24.79
C GLU A 216 -4.82 -26.09 24.17
N PHE A 217 -4.76 -26.22 22.84
CA PHE A 217 -5.12 -27.45 22.15
C PHE A 217 -4.21 -28.63 22.51
N LEU A 218 -2.88 -28.43 22.55
CA LEU A 218 -1.93 -29.48 22.97
C LEU A 218 -2.13 -29.87 24.44
N GLU A 219 -2.36 -28.91 25.34
CA GLU A 219 -2.70 -29.19 26.73
C GLU A 219 -4.00 -29.99 26.86
N GLY A 220 -4.95 -29.79 25.94
CA GLY A 220 -6.13 -30.63 25.82
C GLY A 220 -5.81 -32.08 25.48
N LEU A 221 -4.81 -32.33 24.64
CA LEU A 221 -4.35 -33.69 24.28
C LEU A 221 -3.56 -34.38 25.40
N MET A 222 -3.01 -33.61 26.36
CA MET A 222 -2.38 -34.14 27.58
C MET A 222 -3.41 -34.58 28.63
N LYS A 223 -4.68 -34.25 28.46
CA LYS A 223 -5.76 -34.68 29.36
C LYS A 223 -6.34 -35.99 28.85
N PRO A 224 -6.46 -37.02 29.70
CA PRO A 224 -7.05 -38.27 29.29
C PRO A 224 -8.56 -38.09 29.04
N VAL A 225 -9.07 -38.67 27.94
CA VAL A 225 -10.48 -38.55 27.54
C VAL A 225 -11.42 -39.25 28.54
N LYS A 226 -10.94 -40.31 29.17
CA LYS A 226 -11.59 -41.04 30.28
C LYS A 226 -10.60 -41.17 31.43
N LYS A 227 -11.09 -41.23 32.68
CA LYS A 227 -10.23 -41.31 33.88
C LYS A 227 -9.18 -42.43 33.85
N ASP A 228 -9.45 -43.52 33.15
CA ASP A 228 -8.59 -44.71 33.09
C ASP A 228 -7.79 -44.85 31.78
N GLN A 229 -7.85 -43.85 30.88
CA GLN A 229 -7.12 -43.86 29.62
C GLN A 229 -5.83 -43.04 29.73
N ALA A 230 -4.75 -43.46 29.07
CA ALA A 230 -3.57 -42.61 28.93
C ALA A 230 -3.88 -41.40 28.02
N PRO A 231 -3.25 -40.23 28.26
CA PRO A 231 -3.41 -39.08 27.37
C PRO A 231 -2.84 -39.36 25.96
N PHE A 232 -3.28 -38.58 24.99
CA PHE A 232 -2.85 -38.77 23.60
C PHE A 232 -1.38 -38.37 23.42
N ILE A 233 -0.97 -37.26 24.04
CA ILE A 233 0.44 -36.85 24.13
C ILE A 233 0.91 -36.93 25.58
N THR A 234 2.20 -37.22 25.78
CA THR A 234 2.80 -37.30 27.12
C THR A 234 3.38 -35.98 27.58
N ASP A 235 4.02 -35.23 26.68
CA ASP A 235 4.70 -33.98 26.99
C ASP A 235 4.85 -33.12 25.73
N TYR A 236 5.05 -31.81 25.90
CA TYR A 236 5.51 -30.94 24.82
C TYR A 236 6.44 -29.83 25.35
N LYS A 237 7.36 -29.38 24.49
CA LYS A 237 8.30 -28.28 24.78
C LYS A 237 8.14 -27.18 23.74
N GLU A 238 8.35 -25.94 24.18
CA GLU A 238 8.18 -24.73 23.36
C GLU A 238 9.52 -24.03 23.16
N TYR A 239 9.86 -23.72 21.91
CA TYR A 239 11.05 -22.96 21.53
C TYR A 239 10.70 -21.81 20.58
N HIS A 240 9.56 -21.17 20.84
CA HIS A 240 9.01 -20.10 20.01
C HIS A 240 9.86 -18.83 20.07
N THR A 241 9.78 -18.03 19.02
CA THR A 241 10.14 -16.61 19.06
C THR A 241 8.87 -15.75 18.95
N ASP A 242 9.01 -14.43 18.86
CA ASP A 242 7.91 -13.52 18.56
C ASP A 242 7.35 -13.71 17.13
N SER A 243 8.13 -14.31 16.23
CA SER A 243 7.85 -14.43 14.80
C SER A 243 7.73 -15.88 14.30
N THR A 244 8.28 -16.85 15.01
CA THR A 244 8.32 -18.28 14.62
C THR A 244 7.67 -19.19 15.65
N VAL A 245 7.12 -20.31 15.18
CA VAL A 245 6.54 -21.37 16.02
C VAL A 245 7.49 -22.57 16.05
N HIS A 246 7.58 -23.22 17.21
CA HIS A 246 8.36 -24.44 17.37
C HIS A 246 7.89 -25.22 18.60
N PHE A 247 7.14 -26.30 18.38
CA PHE A 247 6.77 -27.27 19.40
C PHE A 247 7.50 -28.59 19.18
N ILE A 248 8.07 -29.16 20.25
CA ILE A 248 8.49 -30.56 20.27
C ILE A 248 7.46 -31.34 21.06
N VAL A 249 6.74 -32.25 20.44
CA VAL A 249 5.64 -33.01 21.05
C VAL A 249 6.05 -34.47 21.19
N THR A 250 5.95 -35.00 22.40
CA THR A 250 6.26 -36.40 22.72
C THR A 250 4.98 -37.16 23.03
N MET A 251 4.84 -38.37 22.51
CA MET A 251 3.68 -39.23 22.70
C MET A 251 4.06 -40.71 22.73
N PRO A 252 3.16 -41.60 23.20
CA PRO A 252 3.37 -43.03 23.07
C PRO A 252 3.47 -43.43 21.60
N GLU A 253 4.35 -44.39 21.31
CA GLU A 253 4.62 -44.90 19.96
C GLU A 253 3.35 -45.31 19.20
N GLN A 254 2.45 -46.03 19.88
CA GLN A 254 1.15 -46.43 19.36
C GLN A 254 0.27 -45.23 18.92
N ASN A 255 0.37 -44.09 19.62
CA ASN A 255 -0.38 -42.89 19.28
C ASN A 255 0.23 -42.16 18.09
N LEU A 256 1.57 -42.19 17.94
CA LEU A 256 2.23 -41.63 16.76
C LEU A 256 1.91 -42.45 15.51
N GLU A 257 1.97 -43.77 15.60
CA GLU A 257 1.55 -44.67 14.50
C GLU A 257 0.09 -44.40 14.11
N LEU A 258 -0.81 -44.28 15.09
CA LEU A 258 -2.21 -43.93 14.84
C LEU A 258 -2.34 -42.55 14.17
N ALA A 259 -1.56 -41.57 14.60
CA ALA A 259 -1.56 -40.23 14.02
C ALA A 259 -1.06 -40.25 12.56
N GLN A 260 -0.04 -41.06 12.25
CA GLN A 260 0.45 -41.24 10.89
C GLN A 260 -0.60 -41.92 10.00
N GLN A 261 -1.26 -42.97 10.48
CA GLN A 261 -2.32 -43.67 9.76
C GLN A 261 -3.52 -42.76 9.46
N GLN A 262 -3.90 -41.90 10.40
CA GLN A 262 -5.00 -40.94 10.23
C GLN A 262 -4.61 -39.67 9.47
N GLY A 263 -3.30 -39.48 9.22
CA GLY A 263 -2.71 -38.28 8.66
C GLY A 263 -2.30 -37.28 9.74
N ILE A 264 -0.99 -37.11 9.92
CA ILE A 264 -0.41 -36.30 11.00
C ILE A 264 -0.94 -34.86 11.04
N HIS A 265 -1.06 -34.22 9.88
CA HIS A 265 -1.58 -32.86 9.77
C HIS A 265 -3.04 -32.76 10.23
N LYS A 266 -3.84 -33.79 9.99
CA LYS A 266 -5.25 -33.83 10.44
C LYS A 266 -5.33 -34.00 11.95
N THR A 267 -4.57 -34.96 12.50
CA THR A 267 -4.55 -35.27 13.93
C THR A 267 -4.13 -34.06 14.77
N PHE A 268 -3.08 -33.36 14.34
CA PHE A 268 -2.57 -32.16 15.03
C PHE A 268 -3.25 -30.85 14.59
N LYS A 269 -4.35 -30.94 13.81
CA LYS A 269 -5.09 -29.76 13.31
C LYS A 269 -4.18 -28.73 12.64
N LEU A 270 -3.23 -29.21 11.85
CA LEU A 270 -2.29 -28.44 11.02
C LEU A 270 -2.81 -28.27 9.59
N LEU A 271 -4.12 -28.36 9.37
CA LEU A 271 -4.78 -28.09 8.10
C LEU A 271 -5.75 -26.94 8.27
N GLY A 272 -5.70 -25.99 7.33
CA GLY A 272 -6.67 -24.90 7.18
C GLY A 272 -7.29 -24.92 5.79
N THR A 273 -8.26 -24.03 5.56
CA THR A 273 -8.92 -23.89 4.25
C THR A 273 -9.12 -22.42 3.96
N ILE A 274 -8.77 -22.02 2.74
CA ILE A 274 -9.00 -20.67 2.22
C ILE A 274 -10.03 -20.78 1.10
N SER A 275 -11.05 -19.94 1.14
CA SER A 275 -12.09 -19.87 0.10
C SER A 275 -12.08 -18.49 -0.54
N THR A 276 -12.12 -18.43 -1.87
CA THR A 276 -12.24 -17.18 -2.64
C THR A 276 -13.66 -16.99 -3.20
N THR A 277 -14.64 -17.70 -2.65
CA THR A 277 -16.05 -17.61 -3.08
C THR A 277 -16.70 -16.27 -2.75
N ASN A 278 -16.19 -15.55 -1.76
CA ASN A 278 -16.85 -14.41 -1.12
C ASN A 278 -16.02 -13.11 -1.23
N MET A 279 -15.79 -12.64 -2.45
CA MET A 279 -15.03 -11.41 -2.71
C MET A 279 -15.98 -10.30 -3.17
N HIS A 280 -16.58 -9.58 -2.20
CA HIS A 280 -17.43 -8.42 -2.48
C HIS A 280 -16.67 -7.13 -2.21
N LEU A 281 -16.64 -6.22 -3.16
CA LEU A 281 -15.99 -4.92 -3.05
C LEU A 281 -16.89 -3.84 -3.64
N PHE A 282 -16.63 -2.58 -3.26
CA PHE A 282 -17.14 -1.44 -4.00
C PHE A 282 -16.27 -1.25 -5.25
N ASP A 283 -16.91 -1.10 -6.41
CA ASP A 283 -16.26 -0.68 -7.65
C ASP A 283 -15.93 0.82 -7.64
N SER A 284 -15.35 1.33 -8.73
CA SER A 284 -14.99 2.75 -8.82
C SER A 284 -16.16 3.73 -8.82
N ASP A 285 -17.38 3.23 -9.07
CA ASP A 285 -18.62 4.02 -9.07
C ASP A 285 -19.36 3.92 -7.71
N GLY A 286 -18.80 3.18 -6.75
CA GLY A 286 -19.36 3.00 -5.41
C GLY A 286 -20.47 1.94 -5.34
N LEU A 287 -20.56 1.05 -6.33
CA LEU A 287 -21.53 -0.04 -6.34
C LEU A 287 -20.88 -1.35 -5.82
N ILE A 288 -21.63 -2.11 -5.03
CA ILE A 288 -21.16 -3.41 -4.53
C ILE A 288 -21.20 -4.44 -5.66
N ARG A 289 -20.05 -5.06 -5.91
CA ARG A 289 -19.88 -6.12 -6.91
C ARG A 289 -19.19 -7.33 -6.30
N ARG A 290 -19.61 -8.52 -6.72
CA ARG A 290 -18.91 -9.78 -6.44
C ARG A 290 -17.89 -10.07 -7.55
N TYR A 291 -16.67 -10.40 -7.15
CA TYR A 291 -15.60 -10.82 -8.05
C TYR A 291 -15.42 -12.33 -7.97
N SER A 292 -15.27 -12.97 -9.13
CA SER A 292 -15.17 -14.43 -9.24
C SER A 292 -13.75 -14.95 -9.08
N SER A 293 -12.76 -14.11 -9.40
CA SER A 293 -11.33 -14.43 -9.28
C SER A 293 -10.52 -13.17 -8.92
N PRO A 294 -9.32 -13.32 -8.33
CA PRO A 294 -8.45 -12.19 -8.06
C PRO A 294 -7.95 -11.51 -9.36
N GLU A 295 -7.91 -12.21 -10.48
CA GLU A 295 -7.57 -11.65 -11.79
C GLU A 295 -8.63 -10.66 -12.28
N GLU A 296 -9.93 -10.88 -12.01
CA GLU A 296 -11.00 -9.91 -12.31
C GLU A 296 -10.76 -8.58 -11.57
N ILE A 297 -10.32 -8.67 -10.31
CA ILE A 297 -9.93 -7.50 -9.50
C ILE A 297 -8.72 -6.80 -10.11
N VAL A 298 -7.68 -7.55 -10.54
CA VAL A 298 -6.50 -6.98 -11.22
C VAL A 298 -6.91 -6.27 -12.50
N GLN A 299 -7.78 -6.87 -13.31
CA GLN A 299 -8.24 -6.31 -14.57
C GLN A 299 -8.98 -4.99 -14.38
N GLU A 300 -9.97 -4.94 -13.47
CA GLU A 300 -10.73 -3.72 -13.20
C GLU A 300 -9.82 -2.62 -12.64
N PHE A 301 -8.97 -2.97 -11.67
CA PHE A 301 -7.99 -2.05 -11.09
C PHE A 301 -7.03 -1.50 -12.17
N CYS A 302 -6.48 -2.34 -13.03
CA CYS A 302 -5.52 -1.91 -14.05
C CYS A 302 -6.18 -1.01 -15.10
N GLY A 303 -7.44 -1.29 -15.47
CA GLY A 303 -8.23 -0.42 -16.34
C GLY A 303 -8.32 1.00 -15.77
N LYS A 304 -8.70 1.12 -14.49
CA LYS A 304 -8.80 2.42 -13.80
C LYS A 304 -7.43 3.07 -13.59
N ARG A 305 -6.41 2.29 -13.26
CA ARG A 305 -5.05 2.78 -13.04
C ARG A 305 -4.42 3.36 -14.30
N LEU A 306 -4.63 2.75 -15.46
CA LEU A 306 -4.15 3.27 -16.75
C LEU A 306 -4.79 4.61 -17.12
N GLU A 307 -6.09 4.78 -16.86
CA GLU A 307 -6.78 6.08 -17.02
C GLU A 307 -6.10 7.17 -16.18
N PHE A 308 -5.82 6.89 -14.90
CA PHE A 308 -5.16 7.84 -14.01
C PHE A 308 -3.70 8.09 -14.37
N TYR A 309 -2.99 7.12 -14.94
CA TYR A 309 -1.66 7.36 -15.49
C TYR A 309 -1.67 8.38 -16.63
N GLN A 310 -2.67 8.30 -17.52
CA GLN A 310 -2.83 9.29 -18.57
C GLN A 310 -3.11 10.67 -17.97
N ARG A 311 -4.07 10.76 -17.02
CA ARG A 311 -4.38 12.01 -16.31
C ARG A 311 -3.16 12.59 -15.59
N ARG A 312 -2.33 11.75 -14.97
CA ARG A 312 -1.06 12.17 -14.36
C ARG A 312 -0.12 12.75 -15.40
N LYS A 313 0.08 12.05 -16.51
CA LYS A 313 0.95 12.52 -17.60
C LYS A 313 0.50 13.87 -18.12
N ASP A 314 -0.80 14.04 -18.39
CA ASP A 314 -1.36 15.28 -18.91
C ASP A 314 -1.16 16.43 -17.92
N ALA A 315 -1.39 16.18 -16.63
CA ALA A 315 -1.16 17.18 -15.60
C ALA A 315 0.32 17.55 -15.45
N MET A 316 1.24 16.57 -15.52
CA MET A 316 2.68 16.85 -15.50
C MET A 316 3.13 17.65 -16.72
N LEU A 317 2.61 17.33 -17.91
CA LEU A 317 2.88 18.11 -19.13
C LEU A 317 2.38 19.54 -18.99
N ALA A 318 1.18 19.74 -18.44
CA ALA A 318 0.63 21.07 -18.20
C ALA A 318 1.52 21.91 -17.25
N ASP A 319 2.03 21.30 -16.18
CA ASP A 319 2.95 21.98 -15.25
C ASP A 319 4.25 22.41 -15.94
N GLU A 320 4.86 21.50 -16.69
CA GLU A 320 6.13 21.75 -17.37
C GLU A 320 5.97 22.76 -18.51
N GLU A 321 4.83 22.74 -19.23
CA GLU A 321 4.48 23.78 -20.20
C GLU A 321 4.30 25.14 -19.52
N GLU A 322 3.72 25.20 -18.32
CA GLU A 322 3.60 26.42 -17.55
C GLU A 322 4.96 26.95 -17.10
N GLN A 323 5.87 26.08 -16.64
CA GLN A 323 7.23 26.47 -16.32
C GLN A 323 7.97 27.00 -17.56
N MET A 324 7.84 26.32 -18.71
CA MET A 324 8.40 26.77 -19.98
C MET A 324 7.90 28.16 -20.36
N ARG A 325 6.58 28.39 -20.25
CA ARG A 325 5.97 29.71 -20.51
C ARG A 325 6.53 30.78 -19.57
N ARG A 326 6.73 30.44 -18.29
CA ARG A 326 7.29 31.37 -17.31
C ARG A 326 8.74 31.73 -17.63
N LEU A 327 9.55 30.76 -18.03
CA LEU A 327 10.95 30.98 -18.38
C LEU A 327 11.09 31.78 -19.69
N ASP A 328 10.32 31.45 -20.74
CA ASP A 328 10.29 32.22 -21.99
C ASP A 328 9.96 33.70 -21.72
N ASN A 329 8.98 33.98 -20.86
CA ASN A 329 8.65 35.34 -20.44
C ASN A 329 9.79 36.03 -19.69
N LYS A 330 10.53 35.33 -18.80
CA LYS A 330 11.71 35.90 -18.12
C LYS A 330 12.81 36.24 -19.12
N VAL A 331 13.11 35.34 -20.05
CA VAL A 331 14.13 35.57 -21.10
C VAL A 331 13.75 36.75 -21.96
N ARG A 332 12.50 36.83 -22.43
CA ARG A 332 12.00 37.98 -23.20
C ARG A 332 12.13 39.29 -22.42
N PHE A 333 11.72 39.32 -21.16
CA PHE A 333 11.87 40.51 -20.32
C PHE A 333 13.33 40.96 -20.22
N ILE A 334 14.26 40.02 -19.99
CA ILE A 334 15.69 40.33 -19.89
C ILE A 334 16.20 40.90 -21.22
N LEU A 335 15.88 40.26 -22.34
CA LEU A 335 16.29 40.72 -23.68
C LEU A 335 15.75 42.13 -23.96
N MET A 336 14.48 42.40 -23.69
CA MET A 336 13.90 43.75 -23.85
C MET A 336 14.62 44.81 -23.00
N VAL A 337 15.07 44.46 -21.80
CA VAL A 337 15.85 45.39 -20.95
C VAL A 337 17.26 45.61 -21.50
N VAL A 338 17.92 44.56 -21.97
CA VAL A 338 19.29 44.61 -22.52
C VAL A 338 19.32 45.37 -23.84
N ASP A 339 18.35 45.12 -24.72
CA ASP A 339 18.22 45.75 -26.03
C ASP A 339 17.71 47.20 -25.95
N GLY A 340 17.39 47.67 -24.74
CA GLY A 340 16.94 49.04 -24.47
C GLY A 340 15.48 49.31 -24.85
N GLU A 341 14.73 48.28 -25.26
CA GLU A 341 13.30 48.35 -25.56
C GLU A 341 12.46 48.60 -24.30
N LEU A 342 12.93 48.13 -23.14
CA LEU A 342 12.27 48.29 -21.84
C LEU A 342 13.17 48.96 -20.81
N ALA A 343 12.93 50.25 -20.55
CA ALA A 343 13.65 51.02 -19.55
C ALA A 343 13.06 50.83 -18.13
N ILE A 344 13.69 49.97 -17.33
CA ILE A 344 13.29 49.67 -15.94
C ILE A 344 13.85 50.64 -14.89
N SER A 345 14.94 51.34 -15.20
CA SER A 345 15.62 52.21 -14.24
C SER A 345 14.78 53.42 -13.87
N ASN A 346 14.69 53.73 -12.57
CA ASN A 346 14.02 54.91 -12.01
C ASN A 346 12.50 55.02 -12.30
N ARG A 347 11.83 53.91 -12.63
CA ARG A 347 10.37 53.84 -12.85
C ARG A 347 9.64 53.42 -11.57
N LYS A 348 8.47 54.02 -11.29
CA LYS A 348 7.61 53.61 -10.16
C LYS A 348 6.98 52.24 -10.44
N LYS A 349 6.85 51.38 -9.42
CA LYS A 349 6.34 49.99 -9.51
C LYS A 349 5.03 49.87 -10.30
N HIS A 350 4.05 50.75 -10.07
CA HIS A 350 2.77 50.71 -10.80
C HIS A 350 2.92 51.00 -12.30
N MET A 351 3.88 51.84 -12.70
CA MET A 351 4.14 52.12 -14.12
C MET A 351 4.76 50.92 -14.82
N LEU A 352 5.62 50.16 -14.12
CA LEU A 352 6.19 48.92 -14.64
C LEU A 352 5.13 47.84 -14.81
N GLN A 353 4.20 47.71 -13.86
CA GLN A 353 3.06 46.79 -13.98
C GLN A 353 2.17 47.13 -15.17
N VAL A 354 1.85 48.41 -15.39
CA VAL A 354 1.07 48.85 -16.57
C VAL A 354 1.82 48.56 -17.87
N VAL A 355 3.13 48.79 -17.94
CA VAL A 355 3.94 48.49 -19.13
C VAL A 355 4.02 46.99 -19.40
N LEU A 356 4.16 46.14 -18.37
CA LEU A 356 4.16 44.69 -18.47
C LEU A 356 2.79 44.11 -18.90
N ILE A 357 1.69 44.82 -18.63
CA ILE A 357 0.33 44.47 -19.09
C ILE A 357 0.12 44.87 -20.57
N ILE A 358 0.75 45.95 -21.03
CA ILE A 358 0.57 46.50 -22.38
C ILE A 358 1.53 45.88 -23.40
N ILE A 359 2.74 45.51 -22.98
CA ILE A 359 3.65 44.73 -23.81
C ILE A 359 3.04 43.34 -23.98
N PRO A 360 2.87 42.83 -25.22
CA PRO A 360 2.35 41.50 -25.45
C PRO A 360 3.42 40.46 -25.07
N LEU A 361 3.60 40.26 -23.77
CA LEU A 361 4.11 39.01 -23.23
C LEU A 361 2.93 38.04 -23.31
N PRO A 362 2.93 37.08 -24.24
CA PRO A 362 1.70 36.50 -24.75
C PRO A 362 0.82 35.77 -23.73
N PHE A 363 1.26 35.54 -22.49
CA PHE A 363 0.46 34.86 -21.46
C PHE A 363 0.81 35.30 -20.04
N PHE A 364 0.66 36.59 -19.71
CA PHE A 364 0.50 36.99 -18.30
C PHE A 364 -0.99 36.89 -17.94
N ALA A 365 -1.35 35.97 -17.04
CA ALA A 365 -2.57 36.16 -16.28
C ALA A 365 -2.39 37.43 -15.41
N PRO A 366 -3.43 38.25 -15.22
CA PRO A 366 -3.36 39.46 -14.40
C PRO A 366 -3.41 39.10 -12.90
N ASP A 367 -2.62 38.13 -12.45
CA ASP A 367 -2.48 37.74 -11.05
C ASP A 367 -1.14 38.25 -10.51
N GLY A 368 -1.20 39.28 -9.67
CA GLY A 368 -0.09 40.17 -9.31
C GLY A 368 1.22 39.55 -8.77
N VAL A 369 1.24 38.25 -8.49
CA VAL A 369 2.41 37.49 -8.01
C VAL A 369 3.51 37.40 -9.07
N SER A 370 3.13 37.24 -10.34
CA SER A 370 4.06 37.06 -11.46
C SER A 370 4.88 38.33 -11.78
N THR A 371 4.31 39.51 -11.53
CA THR A 371 4.96 40.81 -11.75
C THR A 371 6.00 41.17 -10.68
N GLU A 372 5.93 40.55 -9.51
CA GLU A 372 6.74 40.93 -8.35
C GLU A 372 8.15 40.32 -8.37
N LEU A 373 8.28 39.13 -8.96
CA LEU A 373 9.56 38.42 -9.12
C LEU A 373 10.49 39.12 -10.14
N LEU A 374 9.93 39.74 -11.17
CA LEU A 374 10.69 40.43 -12.23
C LEU A 374 11.25 41.77 -11.78
N ALA A 375 10.58 42.46 -10.85
CA ALA A 375 10.98 43.77 -10.36
C ALA A 375 12.21 43.75 -9.42
N GLN A 376 12.66 42.57 -8.97
CA GLN A 376 13.78 42.42 -8.03
C GLN A 376 15.15 42.24 -8.73
N LEU A 377 15.20 42.16 -10.06
CA LEU A 377 16.41 41.91 -10.83
C LEU A 377 17.23 43.21 -11.01
N THR A 378 18.42 43.30 -10.40
CA THR A 378 19.40 44.36 -10.66
C THR A 378 20.35 43.99 -11.81
N LEU A 379 21.01 44.96 -12.44
CA LEU A 379 21.90 44.76 -13.60
C LEU A 379 23.03 43.72 -13.40
N HIS A 380 23.52 43.54 -12.17
CA HIS A 380 24.51 42.50 -11.83
C HIS A 380 23.89 41.11 -11.66
N LEU A 381 22.60 41.05 -11.30
CA LEU A 381 21.82 39.81 -11.17
C LEU A 381 21.50 39.21 -12.55
N LEU A 382 21.36 40.04 -13.60
CA LEU A 382 20.97 39.60 -14.94
C LEU A 382 21.92 38.56 -15.54
N TRP A 383 23.24 38.65 -15.33
CA TRP A 383 24.20 37.70 -15.90
C TRP A 383 24.22 36.35 -15.17
N THR A 384 24.11 36.38 -13.83
CA THR A 384 23.97 35.17 -12.99
C THR A 384 22.64 34.47 -13.28
N VAL A 385 21.56 35.25 -13.41
CA VAL A 385 20.22 34.79 -13.74
C VAL A 385 20.16 34.26 -15.16
N PHE A 386 20.89 34.83 -16.13
CA PHE A 386 20.97 34.26 -17.48
C PHE A 386 21.61 32.86 -17.50
N ARG A 387 22.64 32.64 -16.67
CA ARG A 387 23.29 31.34 -16.52
C ARG A 387 22.42 30.32 -15.80
N GLU A 388 21.70 30.73 -14.75
CA GLU A 388 20.75 29.89 -14.04
C GLU A 388 19.52 29.56 -14.90
N LEU A 389 18.99 30.54 -15.64
CA LEU A 389 17.89 30.37 -16.60
C LEU A 389 18.24 29.39 -17.72
N ALA A 390 19.45 29.47 -18.30
CA ALA A 390 19.87 28.55 -19.35
C ALA A 390 19.98 27.09 -18.85
N LEU A 391 20.34 26.89 -17.57
CA LEU A 391 20.38 25.56 -16.94
C LEU A 391 18.96 25.06 -16.59
N GLU A 392 18.09 25.94 -16.08
CA GLU A 392 16.68 25.63 -15.81
C GLU A 392 15.92 25.31 -17.11
N ASP A 393 16.04 26.13 -18.16
CA ASP A 393 15.44 25.91 -19.48
C ASP A 393 15.84 24.55 -20.07
N PHE A 394 17.12 24.20 -19.98
CA PHE A 394 17.60 22.91 -20.48
C PHE A 394 16.99 21.73 -19.69
N ALA A 395 16.84 21.88 -18.37
CA ALA A 395 16.21 20.84 -17.53
C ALA A 395 14.72 20.67 -17.86
N VAL A 396 13.96 21.76 -18.00
CA VAL A 396 12.52 21.72 -18.36
C VAL A 396 12.33 21.15 -19.77
N LEU A 397 13.12 21.58 -20.76
CA LEU A 397 13.07 21.02 -22.12
C LEU A 397 13.38 19.52 -22.16
N THR A 398 14.36 19.09 -21.35
CA THR A 398 14.71 17.67 -21.23
C THR A 398 13.56 16.88 -20.60
N CYS A 399 12.99 17.39 -19.50
CA CYS A 399 11.84 16.78 -18.82
C CYS A 399 10.64 16.65 -19.76
N LEU A 400 10.26 17.74 -20.46
CA LEU A 400 9.18 17.74 -21.45
C LEU A 400 9.42 16.71 -22.55
N ARG A 401 10.62 16.70 -23.13
CA ARG A 401 10.97 15.75 -24.20
C ARG A 401 10.83 14.30 -23.72
N ASP A 402 11.29 14.02 -22.50
CA ASP A 402 11.29 12.67 -21.94
C ASP A 402 9.86 12.25 -21.53
N LEU A 403 9.08 13.14 -20.91
CA LEU A 403 7.66 12.92 -20.58
C LEU A 403 6.81 12.67 -21.83
N VAL A 404 6.97 13.47 -22.89
CA VAL A 404 6.23 13.31 -24.15
C VAL A 404 6.48 11.91 -24.73
N ARG A 405 7.74 11.49 -24.76
CA ARG A 405 8.17 10.20 -25.33
C ARG A 405 7.85 9.01 -24.43
N MET A 406 7.69 9.21 -23.12
CA MET A 406 7.45 8.14 -22.17
C MET A 406 6.02 7.57 -22.32
N PRO A 407 5.85 6.26 -22.58
CA PRO A 407 4.54 5.62 -22.54
C PRO A 407 3.97 5.68 -21.12
N ILE A 408 2.65 5.82 -20.98
CA ILE A 408 1.99 5.98 -19.67
C ILE A 408 2.32 4.87 -18.67
N HIS A 409 2.50 3.63 -19.14
CA HIS A 409 2.84 2.48 -18.29
C HIS A 409 4.30 2.47 -17.80
N TYR A 410 5.16 3.38 -18.30
CA TYR A 410 6.53 3.59 -17.82
C TYR A 410 6.66 4.69 -16.77
N LEU A 411 5.58 5.45 -16.49
CA LEU A 411 5.61 6.57 -15.53
C LEU A 411 6.04 6.15 -14.11
N GLU A 412 5.98 4.87 -13.76
CA GLU A 412 6.43 4.37 -12.45
C GLU A 412 7.96 4.31 -12.29
N TYR A 413 8.71 4.21 -13.40
CA TYR A 413 10.18 4.08 -13.36
C TYR A 413 10.92 5.43 -13.33
N GLY A 414 10.19 6.55 -13.35
CA GLY A 414 10.74 7.92 -13.35
C GLY A 414 11.48 8.29 -14.64
N CYS A 415 11.72 9.59 -14.86
CA CYS A 415 12.47 10.07 -16.03
C CYS A 415 13.95 9.66 -16.04
N SER A 416 14.52 9.23 -14.91
CA SER A 416 15.95 8.92 -14.77
C SER A 416 16.40 7.56 -15.29
N THR A 417 15.49 6.70 -15.78
CA THR A 417 15.81 5.31 -16.17
C THR A 417 15.88 5.05 -17.68
N LEU A 418 15.54 6.03 -18.51
CA LEU A 418 15.54 5.89 -19.98
C LEU A 418 16.95 5.81 -20.62
N GLU A 419 18.02 6.05 -19.86
CA GLU A 419 19.40 5.91 -20.36
C GLU A 419 19.99 4.49 -20.25
N SER A 420 19.30 3.55 -19.60
CA SER A 420 19.85 2.20 -19.34
C SER A 420 19.33 1.07 -20.23
N SER A 421 18.50 1.36 -21.23
CA SER A 421 18.03 0.38 -22.21
C SER A 421 18.32 0.82 -23.65
N LYS A 422 19.61 0.75 -24.01
CA LYS A 422 20.03 0.55 -25.40
C LYS A 422 20.94 -0.65 -25.49
#